data_AF-A0A6P0VB42-F1
#
_entry.id   AF-A0A6P0VB42-F1
#
_cell.length_a   1.000
_cell.length_b   1.000
_cell.length_c   1.000
_cell.angle_alpha   90.00
_cell.angle_beta   90.00
_cell.angle_gamma   90.00
#
_symmetry.space_group_name_H-M   'P 1'
#
loop_
_entity.id
_entity.type
_entity.pdbx_description
1 polymer ?
#
loop_
_entity_poly.entity_id
_entity_poly.type
_entity_poly.pdbx_seq_one_letter_code
_entity_poly.pdbx_strand_id
1 'polypeptide(L)'
;MPFEWKSNGKELEAFGRYSANGKPTVYTIVQIILSRGNSGQATLEWVNKIAQWKFNKVIPAHLEAPLALGPAEFSATYDFIRKGANEVRYCDKDVELLRAAEEGPLKFSVYPSQLGVLRGQSCA
;
A
#
# COMPACT_ATOMS: atom_id res chain seq x y z
N MET A 1 19.40 18.23 -9.11
CA MET A 1 18.64 17.39 -8.15
C MET A 1 19.26 16.00 -8.17
N PRO A 2 19.45 15.29 -7.04
CA PRO A 2 20.26 14.06 -7.00
C PRO A 2 19.58 12.82 -7.60
N PHE A 3 18.47 13.00 -8.32
CA PHE A 3 17.82 11.94 -9.08
C PHE A 3 17.37 12.50 -10.43
N GLU A 4 17.56 11.69 -11.46
CA GLU A 4 17.05 11.94 -12.81
C GLU A 4 16.28 10.70 -13.25
N TRP A 5 15.19 10.93 -13.99
CA TRP A 5 14.43 9.85 -14.58
C TRP A 5 15.29 9.23 -15.69
N LYS A 6 15.41 7.91 -15.71
CA LYS A 6 16.17 7.21 -16.75
C LYS A 6 15.44 7.27 -18.08
N SER A 7 14.11 7.36 -18.07
CA SER A 7 13.29 7.42 -19.29
C SER A 7 11.89 7.99 -19.03
N ASN A 8 11.68 9.31 -19.15
CA ASN A 8 10.40 10.01 -18.92
C ASN A 8 9.10 9.19 -19.16
N GLY A 9 8.98 8.49 -20.30
CA GLY A 9 7.82 7.63 -20.60
C GLY A 9 7.63 6.42 -19.67
N LYS A 10 8.70 5.69 -19.33
CA LYS A 10 8.63 4.45 -18.52
C LYS A 10 8.26 4.75 -17.08
N GLU A 11 8.89 5.75 -16.46
CA GLU A 11 8.55 6.15 -15.11
C GLU A 11 7.14 6.78 -15.04
N LEU A 12 6.70 7.52 -16.08
CA LEU A 12 5.34 8.04 -16.14
C LEU A 12 4.31 6.92 -16.25
N GLU A 13 4.60 5.88 -17.04
CA GLU A 13 3.78 4.68 -17.13
C GLU A 13 3.70 3.93 -15.80
N ALA A 14 4.84 3.71 -15.13
CA ALA A 14 4.89 3.10 -13.81
C ALA A 14 4.09 3.91 -12.79
N PHE A 15 4.21 5.25 -12.80
CA PHE A 15 3.42 6.13 -11.97
C PHE A 15 1.93 6.08 -12.30
N GLY A 16 1.55 5.97 -13.58
CA GLY A 16 0.16 5.77 -14.01
C GLY A 16 -0.44 4.48 -13.45
N ARG A 17 0.30 3.36 -13.51
CA ARG A 17 -0.08 2.08 -12.92
C ARG A 17 -0.21 2.18 -11.39
N TYR A 18 0.77 2.82 -10.73
CA TYR A 18 0.75 3.04 -9.28
C TYR A 18 -0.44 3.90 -8.85
N SER A 19 -0.61 5.08 -9.44
CA SER A 19 -1.65 6.05 -9.09
C SER A 19 -3.05 5.54 -9.42
N ALA A 20 -3.19 4.71 -10.45
CA ALA A 20 -4.45 4.12 -10.91
C ALA A 20 -5.59 5.15 -10.96
N ASN A 21 -5.33 6.27 -11.65
CA ASN A 21 -6.24 7.41 -11.77
C ASN A 21 -6.71 7.97 -10.41
N GLY A 22 -5.80 8.07 -9.44
CA GLY A 22 -6.09 8.62 -8.11
C GLY A 22 -6.80 7.66 -7.16
N LYS A 23 -6.95 6.37 -7.52
CA LYS A 23 -7.57 5.38 -6.63
C LYS A 23 -6.78 5.30 -5.32
N PRO A 24 -7.40 5.50 -4.13
CA PRO A 24 -6.69 5.43 -2.85
C PRO A 24 -6.00 4.09 -2.62
N THR A 25 -4.85 4.11 -1.93
CA THR A 25 -4.09 2.92 -1.56
C THR A 25 -3.24 3.19 -0.33
N VAL A 26 -2.95 2.15 0.45
CA VAL A 26 -1.97 2.22 1.55
C VAL A 26 -0.56 2.18 0.94
N TYR A 27 0.37 2.98 1.45
CA TYR A 27 1.76 2.89 0.97
C TYR A 27 2.33 1.51 1.23
N THR A 28 3.12 1.04 0.28
CA THR A 28 3.70 -0.30 0.27
C THR A 28 4.51 -0.61 1.52
N ILE A 29 5.29 0.37 2.00
CA ILE A 29 6.06 0.23 3.23
C ILE A 29 5.16 0.14 4.47
N VAL A 30 4.00 0.81 4.46
CA VAL A 30 3.00 0.71 5.52
C VAL A 30 2.30 -0.65 5.46
N GLN A 31 1.98 -1.15 4.27
CA GLN A 31 1.43 -2.49 4.08
C GLN A 31 2.36 -3.59 4.65
N ILE A 32 3.67 -3.46 4.44
CA ILE A 32 4.69 -4.30 5.09
C ILE A 32 4.54 -4.25 6.62
N ILE A 33 4.44 -3.07 7.23
CA ILE A 33 4.29 -2.95 8.68
C ILE A 33 2.97 -3.60 9.16
N LEU A 34 1.88 -3.35 8.44
CA LEU A 34 0.54 -3.85 8.78
C LEU A 34 0.41 -5.38 8.62
N SER A 35 1.25 -6.01 7.82
CA SER A 35 1.20 -7.46 7.59
C SER A 35 1.88 -8.30 8.68
N ARG A 36 2.28 -7.68 9.80
CA ARG A 36 3.12 -8.27 10.86
C ARG A 36 2.48 -8.16 12.25
N GLY A 37 2.78 -9.16 13.09
CA GLY A 37 2.25 -9.21 14.46
C GLY A 37 0.72 -9.14 14.47
N ASN A 38 0.15 -8.36 15.40
CA ASN A 38 -1.29 -8.09 15.42
C ASN A 38 -1.70 -6.84 14.60
N SER A 39 -0.75 -6.16 13.96
CA SER A 39 -0.96 -4.81 13.39
C SER A 39 -2.12 -4.79 12.39
N GLY A 40 -2.24 -5.83 11.58
CA GLY A 40 -3.33 -5.97 10.61
C GLY A 40 -4.69 -6.08 11.30
N GLN A 41 -4.81 -6.91 12.34
CA GLN A 41 -6.06 -7.07 13.08
C GLN A 41 -6.46 -5.77 13.79
N ALA A 42 -5.52 -5.14 14.53
CA ALA A 42 -5.77 -3.88 15.20
C ALA A 42 -6.16 -2.77 14.22
N THR A 43 -5.55 -2.76 13.03
CA THR A 43 -5.91 -1.82 11.96
C THR A 43 -7.31 -2.08 11.44
N LEU A 44 -7.70 -3.35 11.20
CA LEU A 44 -9.05 -3.67 10.75
C LEU A 44 -10.12 -3.31 11.78
N GLU A 45 -9.85 -3.50 13.08
CA GLU A 45 -10.76 -3.06 14.15
C GLU A 45 -10.98 -1.55 14.11
N TRP A 46 -9.90 -0.78 13.95
CA TRP A 46 -9.99 0.67 13.77
C TRP A 46 -10.72 1.07 12.49
N VAL A 47 -10.38 0.46 11.34
CA VAL A 47 -11.04 0.71 10.05
C VAL A 47 -12.54 0.44 10.16
N ASN A 48 -12.94 -0.68 10.74
CA ASN A 48 -14.34 -1.07 10.90
C ASN A 48 -15.10 -0.08 11.80
N LYS A 49 -14.45 0.47 12.83
CA LYS A 49 -15.01 1.52 13.70
C LYS A 49 -15.22 2.83 12.95
N ILE A 50 -14.21 3.30 12.21
CA ILE A 50 -14.29 4.54 11.44
C ILE A 50 -15.30 4.42 10.29
N ALA A 51 -15.41 3.25 9.67
CA ALA A 51 -16.35 3.00 8.59
C ALA A 51 -17.85 3.12 8.99
N GLN A 52 -18.15 3.19 10.29
CA GLN A 52 -19.51 3.47 10.78
C GLN A 52 -19.87 4.95 10.74
N TRP A 53 -18.89 5.84 10.60
CA TRP A 53 -19.12 7.28 10.59
C TRP A 53 -19.66 7.76 9.25
N LYS A 54 -20.46 8.83 9.26
CA LYS A 54 -20.91 9.50 8.04
C LYS A 54 -19.87 10.55 7.63
N PHE A 55 -19.07 10.23 6.62
CA PHE A 55 -18.14 11.18 6.00
C PHE A 55 -18.12 10.99 4.48
N ASN A 56 -17.67 12.03 3.78
CA ASN A 56 -17.51 12.04 2.32
C ASN A 56 -16.11 12.49 1.88
N LYS A 57 -15.19 12.62 2.85
CA LYS A 57 -13.84 13.12 2.64
C LYS A 57 -12.88 12.56 3.67
N VAL A 58 -11.67 12.23 3.24
CA VAL A 58 -10.53 11.90 4.11
C VAL A 58 -9.39 12.87 3.85
N ILE A 59 -8.74 13.35 4.91
CA ILE A 59 -7.61 14.28 4.82
C ILE A 59 -6.36 13.55 5.33
N PRO A 60 -5.59 12.87 4.45
CA PRO A 60 -4.35 12.22 4.86
C PRO A 60 -3.27 13.28 5.17
N ALA A 61 -2.31 12.92 6.02
CA ALA A 61 -1.17 13.78 6.33
C ALA A 61 -0.10 13.80 5.21
N HIS A 62 -0.23 12.95 4.20
CA HIS A 62 0.78 12.70 3.16
C HIS A 62 0.15 12.63 1.77
N LEU A 63 0.92 13.00 0.74
CA LEU A 63 0.53 13.08 -0.67
C LEU A 63 -0.72 13.94 -0.92
N GLU A 64 -1.61 13.48 -1.81
CA GLU A 64 -2.79 14.21 -2.24
C GLU A 64 -3.84 14.25 -1.14
N ALA A 65 -4.27 15.47 -0.80
CA ALA A 65 -5.33 15.74 0.14
C ALA A 65 -6.07 17.02 -0.30
N PRO A 66 -7.39 17.12 -0.08
CA PRO A 66 -8.26 16.08 0.48
C PRO A 66 -8.70 15.02 -0.54
N LEU A 67 -9.01 13.81 -0.08
CA LEU A 67 -9.58 12.74 -0.89
C LEU A 67 -11.10 12.73 -0.77
N ALA A 68 -11.82 12.79 -1.90
CA ALA A 68 -13.28 12.65 -1.95
C ALA A 68 -13.67 11.17 -1.93
N LEU A 69 -13.75 10.58 -0.73
CA LEU A 69 -14.09 9.17 -0.54
C LEU A 69 -14.95 8.97 0.71
N GLY A 70 -15.87 8.01 0.62
CA GLY A 70 -16.77 7.62 1.71
C GLY A 70 -16.28 6.42 2.53
N PRO A 71 -17.08 5.94 3.50
CA PRO A 71 -16.68 4.87 4.42
C PRO A 71 -16.34 3.54 3.74
N ALA A 72 -17.10 3.16 2.70
CA ALA A 72 -16.86 1.93 1.97
C ALA A 72 -15.54 1.98 1.19
N GLU A 73 -15.28 3.08 0.49
CA GLU A 73 -14.05 3.28 -0.29
C GLU A 73 -12.82 3.38 0.62
N PHE A 74 -12.95 4.05 1.77
CA PHE A 74 -11.93 4.08 2.82
C PHE A 74 -11.61 2.67 3.32
N SER A 75 -12.62 1.89 3.66
CA SER A 75 -12.42 0.52 4.16
C SER A 75 -11.74 -0.38 3.13
N ALA A 76 -12.05 -0.21 1.84
CA ALA A 76 -11.51 -1.00 0.75
C ALA A 76 -9.99 -0.81 0.56
N THR A 77 -9.40 0.30 1.02
CA THR A 77 -7.93 0.50 0.92
C THR A 77 -7.14 -0.49 1.77
N TYR A 78 -7.80 -1.15 2.74
CA TYR A 78 -7.20 -2.12 3.67
C TYR A 78 -7.57 -3.58 3.37
N ASP A 79 -8.23 -3.86 2.25
CA ASP A 79 -8.72 -5.20 1.92
C ASP A 79 -7.63 -6.26 1.80
N PHE A 80 -6.38 -5.87 1.54
CA PHE A 80 -5.25 -6.82 1.53
C PHE A 80 -5.10 -7.57 2.86
N ILE A 81 -5.44 -6.93 3.99
CA ILE A 81 -5.43 -7.56 5.32
C ILE A 81 -6.54 -8.62 5.40
N ARG A 82 -7.75 -8.28 4.95
CA ARG A 82 -8.91 -9.20 4.94
C ARG A 82 -8.70 -10.39 4.01
N LYS A 83 -8.05 -10.16 2.88
CA LYS A 83 -7.72 -11.19 1.88
C LYS A 83 -6.60 -12.13 2.33
N GLY A 84 -5.86 -11.77 3.37
CA GLY A 84 -4.76 -12.61 3.85
C GLY A 84 -3.51 -12.56 2.95
N ALA A 85 -3.36 -11.55 2.10
CA ALA A 85 -2.32 -11.53 1.06
C ALA A 85 -1.69 -10.15 0.89
N ASN A 86 -0.34 -10.11 0.86
CA ASN A 86 0.43 -8.90 0.57
C ASN A 86 0.47 -8.57 -0.92
N GLU A 87 -0.69 -8.29 -1.51
CA GLU A 87 -0.81 -7.96 -2.93
C GLU A 87 -0.88 -6.45 -3.16
N VAL A 88 -0.25 -5.98 -4.24
CA VAL A 88 -0.31 -4.60 -4.72
C VAL A 88 -0.76 -4.56 -6.17
N ARG A 89 -1.37 -3.43 -6.57
CA ARG A 89 -2.02 -3.28 -7.88
C ARG A 89 -1.08 -2.95 -9.06
N TYR A 90 0.20 -2.73 -8.78
CA TYR A 90 1.21 -2.34 -9.77
C TYR A 90 2.22 -3.49 -9.95
N CYS A 91 3.24 -3.29 -10.78
CA CYS A 91 4.11 -4.35 -11.25
C CYS A 91 4.88 -5.05 -10.12
N ASP A 92 5.02 -6.38 -10.22
CA ASP A 92 5.79 -7.17 -9.25
C ASP A 92 7.26 -6.76 -9.20
N LYS A 93 7.81 -6.32 -10.34
CA LYS A 93 9.17 -5.78 -10.42
C LYS A 93 9.34 -4.50 -9.58
N ASP A 94 8.31 -3.69 -9.40
CA ASP A 94 8.39 -2.44 -8.63
C ASP A 94 8.53 -2.70 -7.12
N VAL A 95 8.17 -3.90 -6.65
CA VAL A 95 8.28 -4.30 -5.25
C VAL A 95 9.48 -5.20 -4.96
N GLU A 96 10.27 -5.55 -5.97
CA GLU A 96 11.42 -6.43 -5.84
C GLU A 96 12.46 -5.87 -4.85
N LEU A 97 12.76 -4.57 -4.94
CA LEU A 97 13.68 -3.91 -4.02
C LEU A 97 13.19 -4.01 -2.57
N LEU A 98 11.90 -3.83 -2.33
CA LEU A 98 11.32 -3.91 -1.00
C LEU A 98 11.39 -5.34 -0.46
N ARG A 99 11.09 -6.36 -1.28
CA ARG A 99 11.28 -7.77 -0.89
C ARG A 99 12.72 -8.07 -0.51
N ALA A 100 13.69 -7.67 -1.35
CA ALA A 100 15.10 -7.90 -1.09
C ALA A 100 15.57 -7.20 0.20
N ALA A 101 15.04 -6.01 0.50
CA ALA A 101 15.33 -5.30 1.74
C ALA A 101 14.85 -6.05 3.00
N GLU A 102 13.85 -6.95 2.89
CA GLU A 102 13.37 -7.75 4.03
C GLU A 102 14.31 -8.90 4.41
N GLU A 103 15.25 -9.26 3.53
CA GLU A 103 16.24 -10.32 3.76
C GLU A 103 17.61 -9.79 4.23
N GLY A 104 17.78 -8.46 4.27
CA GLY A 104 19.05 -7.81 4.63
C GLY A 104 19.29 -7.65 6.14
N PRO A 105 20.48 -7.17 6.54
CA PRO A 105 20.83 -6.91 7.95
C PRO A 105 20.00 -5.77 8.57
N LEU A 106 19.36 -4.92 7.76
CA LEU A 106 18.39 -3.91 8.16
C LEU A 106 16.94 -4.41 8.03
N LYS A 107 16.71 -5.71 8.23
CA LYS A 107 15.38 -6.31 8.23
C LYS A 107 14.49 -5.54 9.21
N PHE A 108 13.63 -4.66 8.69
CA PHE A 108 12.62 -3.92 9.45
C PHE A 108 11.53 -4.82 10.07
N SER A 109 11.70 -6.15 9.97
CA SER A 109 10.73 -7.14 10.37
C SER A 109 11.04 -7.64 11.78
N VAL A 110 10.38 -7.05 12.77
CA VAL A 110 10.38 -7.57 14.15
C VAL A 110 9.63 -8.91 14.23
N TYR A 111 8.64 -9.11 13.36
CA TYR A 111 7.85 -10.35 13.23
C TYR A 111 7.78 -10.80 11.77
N PRO A 112 7.67 -12.12 11.50
CA PRO A 112 7.37 -12.60 10.15
C PRO A 112 5.99 -12.10 9.72
N SER A 113 5.83 -11.88 8.42
CA SER A 113 4.51 -11.52 7.89
C SER A 113 3.59 -12.73 7.85
N GLN A 114 2.35 -12.54 8.31
CA GLN A 114 1.28 -13.55 8.21
C GLN A 114 0.61 -13.54 6.82
N LEU A 115 0.87 -12.54 5.98
CA LEU A 115 0.25 -12.36 4.65
C LEU A 115 1.17 -12.80 3.49
N GLY A 116 2.31 -13.40 3.82
CA GLY A 116 3.38 -13.75 2.87
C GLY A 116 4.20 -12.55 2.38
N VAL A 117 5.04 -12.78 1.38
CA VAL A 117 5.86 -11.73 0.76
C VAL A 117 5.02 -10.80 -0.11
N LEU A 118 5.51 -9.58 -0.28
CA LEU A 118 4.91 -8.57 -1.15
C LEU A 118 4.91 -9.03 -2.62
N ARG A 119 3.75 -8.95 -3.27
CA ARG A 119 3.52 -9.42 -4.64
C ARG A 119 2.77 -8.36 -5.44
N GLY A 120 3.32 -7.99 -6.59
CA GLY A 120 2.61 -7.17 -7.58
C GLY A 120 1.97 -8.01 -8.67
N GLN A 121 1.50 -7.33 -9.71
CA GLN A 121 0.95 -7.96 -10.92
C GLN A 121 2.06 -8.33 -11.91
N SER A 122 1.76 -9.28 -12.81
CA SER A 122 2.65 -9.60 -13.93
C SER A 122 2.92 -8.34 -14.75
N CYS A 123 4.18 -8.11 -15.10
CA CYS A 123 4.59 -6.93 -15.85
C CYS A 123 4.40 -7.22 -17.35
N ALA A 124 3.59 -6.40 -18.03
CA ALA A 124 3.62 -6.28 -19.49
C ALA A 124 4.78 -5.37 -19.91
#